data_AF-A0A9D4LQC7-F1
#
_entry.id   AF-A0A9D4LQC7-F1
#
_cell.length_a   1.000
_cell.length_b   1.000
_cell.length_c   1.000
_cell.angle_alpha   90.00
_cell.angle_beta   90.00
_cell.angle_gamma   90.00
#
_symmetry.space_group_name_H-M   'P 1'
#
loop_
_entity.id
_entity.type
_entity.pdbx_description
1 polymer ?
#
loop_
_entity_poly.entity_id
_entity_poly.type
_entity_poly.pdbx_seq_one_letter_code
_entity_poly.pdbx_strand_id
1 'polypeptide(L)'
;MTNIVSRRRHGFAVITCPQPPGGVRVTYEPVESEYVWQSRVNYTCDFGYEYNSGDMVSECLPNKTWTADTPVCTSTMTLQYVLRYC
;
A
#
# COMPACT_ATOMS: atom_id res chain seq x y z
N MET A 1 29.13 37.51 -23.31
CA MET A 1 28.46 37.72 -22.02
C MET A 1 27.25 36.79 -21.96
N THR A 2 27.45 35.54 -21.53
CA THR A 2 26.40 34.52 -21.55
C THR A 2 25.52 34.71 -20.33
N ASN A 3 24.32 35.27 -20.51
CA ASN A 3 23.35 35.43 -19.43
C ASN A 3 22.80 34.05 -19.03
N ILE A 4 23.38 33.46 -17.98
CA ILE A 4 22.83 32.27 -17.34
C ILE A 4 21.63 32.74 -16.52
N VAL A 5 20.44 32.70 -17.10
CA VAL A 5 19.22 32.78 -16.30
C VAL A 5 19.18 31.49 -15.47
N SER A 6 19.63 31.58 -14.22
CA SER A 6 19.51 30.52 -13.24
C SER A 6 18.02 30.20 -13.10
N ARG A 7 17.57 29.11 -13.74
CA ARG A 7 16.20 28.61 -13.60
C ARG A 7 15.97 28.41 -12.12
N ARG A 8 15.21 29.30 -11.47
CA ARG A 8 14.65 29.00 -10.16
C ARG A 8 13.76 27.78 -10.40
N ARG A 9 14.24 26.59 -10.04
CA ARG A 9 13.35 25.47 -9.81
C ARG A 9 12.50 25.89 -8.61
N HIS A 10 11.39 26.58 -8.84
CA HIS A 10 10.22 26.32 -8.02
C HIS A 10 9.82 24.88 -8.35
N GLY A 11 10.60 23.95 -7.81
CA GLY A 11 10.34 22.54 -7.91
C GLY A 11 9.12 22.30 -7.06
N PHE A 12 8.01 21.99 -7.71
CA PHE A 12 6.93 21.29 -7.05
C PHE A 12 7.57 20.04 -6.44
N ALA A 13 7.68 20.00 -5.11
CA ALA A 13 8.11 18.80 -4.44
C ALA A 13 7.03 17.75 -4.68
N VAL A 14 7.33 16.76 -5.51
CA VAL A 14 6.46 15.60 -5.68
C VAL A 14 6.46 14.85 -4.36
N ILE A 15 5.28 14.63 -3.80
CA ILE A 15 5.12 13.84 -2.58
C ILE A 15 5.15 12.40 -3.02
N THR A 16 6.28 11.75 -2.79
CA THR A 16 6.47 10.33 -3.02
C THR A 16 6.40 9.59 -1.70
N CYS A 17 5.61 8.52 -1.64
CA CYS A 17 5.56 7.60 -0.51
C CYS A 17 6.58 6.46 -0.66
N PRO A 18 7.04 5.86 0.45
CA PRO A 18 7.76 4.60 0.39
C PRO A 18 6.85 3.50 -0.18
N GLN A 19 7.44 2.34 -0.47
CA GLN A 19 6.65 1.15 -0.78
C GLN A 19 5.59 0.89 0.32
N PRO A 20 4.38 0.44 -0.03
CA PRO A 20 3.34 0.10 0.93
C PRO A 20 3.85 -0.86 2.00
N PRO A 21 3.36 -0.75 3.25
CA PRO A 21 3.63 -1.71 4.30
C PRO A 21 3.26 -3.15 3.89
N GLY A 22 4.26 -3.94 3.51
CA GLY A 22 4.10 -5.38 3.30
C GLY A 22 3.98 -6.14 4.62
N GLY A 23 3.32 -7.29 4.60
CA GLY A 23 3.20 -8.13 5.79
C GLY A 23 3.05 -9.61 5.48
N VAL A 24 2.90 -10.40 6.54
CA VAL A 24 2.85 -11.86 6.43
C VAL A 24 1.54 -12.26 5.77
N ARG A 25 1.64 -12.93 4.62
CA ARG A 25 0.49 -13.47 3.89
C ARG A 25 -0.48 -12.41 3.38
N VAL A 26 0.08 -11.26 3.03
CA VAL A 26 -0.63 -10.11 2.45
C VAL A 26 0.13 -9.69 1.20
N THR A 27 -0.62 -9.57 0.10
CA THR A 27 -0.17 -8.94 -1.15
C THR A 27 -0.93 -7.63 -1.35
N TYR A 28 -0.45 -6.76 -2.24
CA TYR A 28 -1.13 -5.51 -2.58
C TYR A 28 -1.09 -5.22 -4.07
N GLU A 29 -2.11 -4.52 -4.57
CA GLU A 29 -2.19 -4.06 -5.96
C GLU A 29 -2.67 -2.60 -6.04
N PRO A 30 -2.19 -1.81 -7.02
CA PRO A 30 -1.17 -2.16 -8.02
C PRO A 30 0.24 -2.18 -7.41
N VAL A 31 1.12 -3.03 -7.95
CA VAL A 31 2.56 -3.03 -7.63
C VAL A 31 3.27 -2.07 -8.58
N GLU A 32 3.78 -0.97 -8.03
CA GLU A 32 4.46 0.09 -8.78
C GLU A 32 5.85 0.34 -8.20
N SER A 33 6.76 0.84 -9.04
CA SER A 33 8.10 1.23 -8.60
C SER A 33 8.08 2.48 -7.73
N GLU A 34 7.06 3.34 -7.89
CA GLU A 34 6.91 4.61 -7.19
C GLU A 34 5.43 4.88 -6.89
N TYR A 35 5.12 5.40 -5.71
CA TYR A 35 3.78 5.83 -5.32
C TYR A 35 3.81 7.32 -4.96
N VAL A 36 2.85 8.07 -5.47
CA VAL A 36 2.73 9.51 -5.24
C VAL A 36 1.51 9.83 -4.39
N TRP A 37 1.38 11.08 -3.94
CA TRP A 37 0.20 11.52 -3.20
C TRP A 37 -1.11 11.08 -3.89
N GLN A 38 -2.04 10.55 -3.08
CA GLN A 38 -3.31 9.95 -3.50
C GLN A 38 -3.21 8.61 -4.28
N SER A 39 -2.02 8.07 -4.49
CA SER A 39 -1.88 6.68 -4.90
C SER A 39 -2.54 5.78 -3.86
N ARG A 40 -3.31 4.80 -4.33
CA ARG A 40 -4.02 3.84 -3.50
C ARG A 40 -3.60 2.43 -3.83
N VAL A 41 -3.42 1.63 -2.80
CA VAL A 41 -3.20 0.19 -2.91
C VAL A 41 -4.30 -0.57 -2.17
N ASN A 42 -4.66 -1.72 -2.72
CA ASN A 42 -5.61 -2.64 -2.11
C ASN A 42 -4.87 -3.91 -1.69
N TYR A 43 -4.95 -4.23 -0.40
CA TYR A 43 -4.38 -5.42 0.18
C TYR A 43 -5.28 -6.62 -0.05
N THR A 44 -4.65 -7.78 -0.23
CA THR A 44 -5.32 -9.06 -0.40
C THR A 44 -4.61 -10.10 0.45
N CYS A 45 -5.38 -10.87 1.23
CA CYS A 45 -4.83 -12.01 1.96
C CYS A 45 -4.45 -13.13 0.98
N ASP A 46 -3.35 -13.80 1.25
CA ASP A 46 -2.94 -14.98 0.47
C ASP A 46 -3.98 -16.09 0.51
N PHE A 47 -3.92 -16.99 -0.47
CA PHE A 47 -4.80 -18.16 -0.52
C PHE A 47 -4.73 -18.98 0.79
N GLY A 48 -5.90 -19.33 1.34
CA GLY A 48 -6.02 -20.02 2.63
C GLY A 48 -5.95 -19.08 3.85
N TYR A 49 -6.02 -17.76 3.63
CA TYR A 49 -6.14 -16.75 4.67
C TYR A 49 -7.33 -15.83 4.40
N GLU A 50 -7.98 -15.40 5.47
CA GLU A 50 -9.09 -14.44 5.41
C GLU A 50 -8.74 -13.20 6.22
N TYR A 51 -9.37 -12.09 5.84
CA TYR A 51 -9.30 -10.85 6.58
C TYR A 51 -9.73 -11.04 8.03
N ASN A 52 -8.91 -10.56 8.96
CA ASN A 52 -9.22 -10.57 10.37
C ASN A 52 -9.42 -9.15 10.92
N SER A 53 -8.46 -8.26 10.68
CA SER A 53 -8.50 -6.87 11.18
C SER A 53 -7.58 -5.93 10.40
N GLY A 54 -7.75 -4.62 10.60
CA GLY A 54 -7.00 -3.56 9.89
C GLY A 54 -7.73 -3.06 8.64
N ASP A 55 -7.12 -2.16 7.88
CA ASP A 55 -7.72 -1.67 6.64
C ASP A 55 -7.14 -2.38 5.43
N MET A 56 -8.01 -2.78 4.51
CA MET A 56 -7.60 -3.41 3.25
C MET A 56 -7.19 -2.40 2.18
N VAL A 57 -7.38 -1.10 2.42
CA VAL A 57 -7.02 -0.05 1.47
C VAL A 57 -6.11 0.94 2.16
N SER A 58 -5.01 1.30 1.48
CA SER A 58 -4.10 2.32 1.96
C SER A 58 -3.83 3.37 0.90
N GLU A 59 -3.80 4.64 1.31
CA GLU A 59 -3.57 5.80 0.46
C GLU A 59 -2.29 6.54 0.87
N CYS A 60 -1.53 7.01 -0.12
CA CYS A 60 -0.36 7.83 0.11
C CYS A 60 -0.76 9.25 0.53
N LEU A 61 -0.41 9.61 1.77
CA LEU A 61 -0.72 10.87 2.41
C LEU A 61 0.31 11.97 2.08
N PRO A 62 -0.06 13.26 2.23
CA PRO A 62 0.84 14.38 1.95
C PRO A 62 2.08 14.44 2.86
N ASN A 63 2.05 13.76 4.01
CA ASN A 63 3.18 13.60 4.93
C ASN A 63 4.13 12.46 4.53
N LYS A 64 3.96 11.86 3.33
CA LYS A 64 4.75 10.73 2.80
C LYS A 64 4.57 9.43 3.59
N THR A 65 3.43 9.25 4.25
CA THR A 65 3.06 7.99 4.90
C THR A 65 1.84 7.39 4.26
N TRP A 66 1.54 6.15 4.63
CA TRP A 66 0.34 5.44 4.21
C TRP A 66 -0.78 5.64 5.25
N THR A 67 -2.05 5.65 4.82
CA THR A 67 -3.20 5.82 5.74
C THR A 67 -3.38 4.64 6.68
N ALA A 68 -3.02 3.46 6.22
CA ALA A 68 -3.20 2.21 6.93
C ALA A 68 -1.92 1.38 6.94
N ASP A 69 -1.69 0.73 8.07
CA ASP A 69 -0.69 -0.33 8.24
C ASP A 69 -1.14 -1.63 7.56
N THR A 70 -0.26 -2.62 7.52
CA THR A 70 -0.58 -3.93 6.94
C THR A 70 -1.76 -4.59 7.66
N PRO A 71 -2.80 -5.04 6.94
CA PRO A 71 -3.90 -5.79 7.54
C PRO A 71 -3.44 -7.13 8.13
N VAL A 72 -4.23 -7.64 9.07
CA VAL A 72 -4.02 -8.95 9.68
C VAL A 72 -4.87 -9.97 8.94
N CYS A 73 -4.21 -11.03 8.44
CA CYS A 73 -4.85 -12.17 7.81
C CYS A 73 -4.70 -13.42 8.69
N THR A 74 -5.80 -14.13 8.95
CA THR A 74 -5.80 -15.37 9.74
C THR A 74 -6.03 -16.58 8.87
N SER A 75 -5.42 -17.70 9.24
CA SER A 75 -5.56 -18.95 8.49
C SER A 75 -7.02 -19.37 8.46
N THR A 76 -7.55 -19.58 7.26
CA THR A 76 -8.87 -20.19 7.10
C THR A 76 -8.81 -21.70 7.21
N MET A 77 -7.63 -22.32 7.25
CA MET A 77 -7.47 -23.77 7.44
C MET A 77 -7.76 -24.19 8.89
N THR A 78 -8.97 -23.88 9.35
CA THR A 78 -9.55 -24.28 10.63
C THR A 78 -10.74 -25.20 10.36
N LEU A 79 -11.22 -25.91 11.38
CA LEU A 79 -12.41 -26.77 11.29
C LEU A 79 -13.64 -26.02 10.74
N GLN A 80 -13.71 -24.70 10.92
CA GLN A 80 -14.81 -23.87 10.41
C GLN A 80 -14.86 -23.82 8.87
N TYR A 81 -13.71 -23.87 8.19
CA TYR A 81 -13.65 -23.90 6.72
C TYR A 81 -14.06 -25.27 6.17
N VAL A 82 -13.64 -26.37 6.80
CA VAL A 82 -14.10 -27.72 6.43
C VAL A 82 -15.63 -27.80 6.48
N LEU A 83 -16.25 -27.23 7.51
CA LEU A 83 -17.72 -27.19 7.63
C LEU A 83 -18.42 -26.24 6.64
N ARG A 84 -17.71 -25.30 6.03
CA ARG A 84 -18.26 -24.38 5.02
C ARG A 84 -18.17 -24.97 3.60
N TYR A 85 -17.27 -25.93 3.38
CA TYR A 85 -16.98 -26.56 2.10
C TYR A 85 -17.30 -28.08 2.08
N CYS A 86 -18.03 -28.60 3.07
CA CYS A 86 -18.57 -29.97 3.14
C CYS A 86 -20.07 -29.97 3.35
#